data_AF-A0A7L4ZEK4-F1
#
_entry.id   AF-A0A7L4ZEK4-F1
#
_cell.length_a   1.000
_cell.length_b   1.000
_cell.length_c   1.000
_cell.angle_alpha   90.00
_cell.angle_beta   90.00
_cell.angle_gamma   90.00
#
_symmetry.space_group_name_H-M   'P 1'
#
loop_
_entity.id
_entity.type
_entity.pdbx_description
1 polymer ?
#
loop_
_entity_poly.entity_id
_entity_poly.type
_entity_poly.pdbx_seq_one_letter_code
_entity_poly.pdbx_strand_id
1 'polypeptide(L)'
;MNIDSRDKLEEWLTQNYWFEDGFISEINVSKNGLEIVAGYQIVGTYVAGEKRKLKEFCLKPIGLTNWTYKKEQFTPTEESYINGIDLIEKGIGLKFDTGSLFEMSCESIEISEPKITQTYTKPWISNYEIHLSVFGKEIPRPNYWIKKFEEYNLRIGFRYFSSEFIQLEKVPYPDYSGYFIQILNKINETQKGLFFKFIDLENDELTIGIENQDENEELFKTVQSIISGWKNTTINSGNVNFTGEEFKEFLENGNYPEQIEKIKNV
;
A
#
# COMPACT_ATOMS: atom_id res chain seq x y z
N MET A 1 0.02 6.84 33.05
CA MET A 1 1.26 6.25 33.60
C MET A 1 2.42 7.22 33.40
N ASN A 2 3.30 7.39 34.38
CA ASN A 2 4.51 8.21 34.22
C ASN A 2 5.75 7.32 34.02
N ILE A 3 6.51 7.59 32.95
CA ILE A 3 7.75 6.89 32.60
C ILE A 3 8.92 7.81 32.90
N ASP A 4 9.67 7.50 33.95
CA ASP A 4 10.79 8.30 34.50
C ASP A 4 12.13 7.55 34.41
N SER A 5 12.16 6.43 33.70
CA SER A 5 13.36 5.61 33.52
C SER A 5 13.28 4.86 32.20
N ARG A 6 14.46 4.54 31.66
CA ARG A 6 14.60 3.81 30.40
C ARG A 6 13.96 2.41 30.48
N ASP A 7 14.21 1.67 31.56
CA ASP A 7 13.72 0.31 31.73
C ASP A 7 12.18 0.24 31.71
N LYS A 8 11.50 1.21 32.36
CA LYS A 8 10.03 1.32 32.29
C LYS A 8 9.54 1.65 30.88
N LEU A 9 10.29 2.47 30.14
CA LEU A 9 9.94 2.80 28.76
C LEU A 9 10.08 1.57 27.86
N GLU A 10 11.16 0.82 28.01
CA GLU A 10 11.41 -0.44 27.30
C GLU A 10 10.34 -1.49 27.60
N GLU A 11 9.97 -1.64 28.87
CA GLU A 11 8.89 -2.55 29.28
C GLU A 11 7.57 -2.14 28.62
N TRP A 12 7.24 -0.85 28.62
CA TRP A 12 6.02 -0.36 27.97
C TRP A 12 6.03 -0.56 26.46
N LEU A 13 7.16 -0.30 25.78
CA LEU A 13 7.29 -0.59 24.35
C LEU A 13 7.12 -2.08 24.08
N THR A 14 7.76 -2.95 24.87
CA THR A 14 7.65 -4.41 24.75
C THR A 14 6.20 -4.89 24.92
N GLN A 15 5.47 -4.36 25.91
CA GLN A 15 4.05 -4.67 26.13
C GLN A 15 3.15 -4.24 24.97
N ASN A 16 3.61 -3.30 24.15
CA ASN A 16 2.90 -2.79 22.97
C ASN A 16 3.62 -3.15 21.67
N TYR A 17 4.42 -4.23 21.69
CA TYR A 17 5.10 -4.80 20.52
C TYR A 17 5.93 -3.79 19.74
N TRP A 18 6.57 -2.84 20.44
CA TRP A 18 7.37 -1.77 19.83
C TRP A 18 6.62 -0.96 18.77
N PHE A 19 5.29 -1.01 18.77
CA PHE A 19 4.43 -0.42 17.73
C PHE A 19 4.81 -0.87 16.31
N GLU A 20 5.32 -2.09 16.15
CA GLU A 20 5.54 -2.72 14.85
C GLU A 20 4.23 -2.70 14.03
N ASP A 21 4.32 -2.29 12.77
CA ASP A 21 3.18 -2.04 11.88
C ASP A 21 2.10 -1.08 12.45
N GLY A 22 2.51 -0.21 13.36
CA GLY A 22 1.68 0.82 13.96
C GLY A 22 1.55 2.08 13.11
N PHE A 23 1.10 3.16 13.74
CA PHE A 23 0.98 4.48 13.13
C PHE A 23 1.15 5.60 14.16
N ILE A 24 1.37 6.81 13.67
CA ILE A 24 1.30 8.05 14.46
C ILE A 24 0.14 8.85 13.91
N SER A 25 -0.97 8.93 14.64
CA SER A 25 -2.18 9.60 14.18
C SER A 25 -2.07 11.12 14.31
N GLU A 26 -1.40 11.61 15.36
CA GLU A 26 -1.28 13.04 15.61
C GLU A 26 0.07 13.41 16.23
N ILE A 27 0.59 14.59 15.86
CA ILE A 27 1.69 15.26 16.56
C ILE A 27 1.26 16.71 16.77
N ASN A 28 1.04 17.10 18.02
CA ASN A 28 0.57 18.42 18.40
C ASN A 28 1.67 19.17 19.16
N VAL A 29 2.17 20.26 18.57
CA VAL A 29 3.13 21.16 19.22
C VAL A 29 2.40 22.43 19.62
N SER A 30 2.25 22.65 20.92
CA SER A 30 1.55 23.81 21.46
C SER A 30 2.37 24.52 22.55
N LYS A 31 1.84 25.64 23.06
CA LYS A 31 2.42 26.33 24.24
C LYS A 31 2.42 25.46 25.49
N ASN A 32 1.55 24.45 25.56
CA ASN A 32 1.42 23.54 26.70
C ASN A 32 2.36 22.33 26.60
N GLY A 33 3.13 22.20 25.50
CA GLY A 33 4.05 21.10 25.28
C GLY A 33 3.80 20.36 23.96
N LEU A 34 4.58 19.28 23.80
CA LEU A 34 4.47 18.33 22.71
C LEU A 34 3.56 17.17 23.14
N GLU A 35 2.65 16.77 22.27
CA GLU A 35 1.85 15.55 22.41
C GLU A 35 1.96 14.73 21.14
N ILE A 36 2.20 13.43 21.28
CA ILE A 36 2.30 12.48 20.17
C ILE A 36 1.25 11.39 20.42
N VAL A 37 0.39 11.12 19.44
CA VAL A 37 -0.56 10.01 19.50
C VAL A 37 -0.06 8.90 18.60
N ALA A 38 0.28 7.78 19.22
CA ALA A 38 0.76 6.58 18.54
C ALA A 38 -0.20 5.43 18.81
N GLY A 39 -0.43 4.60 17.80
CA GLY A 39 -1.37 3.49 17.91
C GLY A 39 -1.06 2.34 16.98
N TYR A 40 -1.81 1.26 17.16
CA TYR A 40 -1.72 0.08 16.32
C TYR A 40 -3.07 -0.67 16.32
N GLN A 41 -3.25 -1.53 15.32
CA GLN A 41 -4.45 -2.36 15.19
C GLN A 41 -4.38 -3.56 16.15
N ILE A 42 -5.47 -3.82 16.88
CA ILE A 42 -5.58 -4.97 17.79
C ILE A 42 -6.59 -6.02 17.35
N VAL A 43 -7.50 -5.67 16.42
CA VAL A 43 -8.52 -6.57 15.84
C VAL A 43 -8.85 -6.09 14.42
N GLY A 44 -9.11 -7.03 13.51
CA GLY A 44 -9.56 -6.76 12.14
C GLY A 44 -8.57 -7.28 11.11
N THR A 45 -8.87 -7.05 9.83
CA THR A 45 -7.94 -7.29 8.71
C THR A 45 -7.57 -5.98 8.04
N TYR A 46 -6.63 -6.04 7.10
CA TYR A 46 -6.28 -4.89 6.26
C TYR A 46 -7.20 -4.71 5.05
N VAL A 47 -8.23 -5.56 4.87
CA VAL A 47 -9.19 -5.45 3.76
C VAL A 47 -10.07 -4.22 3.95
N ALA A 48 -10.17 -3.40 2.90
CA ALA A 48 -10.95 -2.16 2.94
C ALA A 48 -12.42 -2.42 3.29
N GLY A 49 -12.96 -1.59 4.19
CA GLY A 49 -14.34 -1.64 4.64
C GLY A 49 -14.64 -2.67 5.71
N GLU A 50 -13.67 -3.50 6.11
CA GLU A 50 -13.84 -4.38 7.26
C GLU A 50 -13.70 -3.62 8.58
N LYS A 51 -14.37 -4.11 9.63
CA LYS A 51 -14.28 -3.51 10.96
C LYS A 51 -12.91 -3.78 11.57
N ARG A 52 -12.31 -2.73 12.14
CA ARG A 52 -11.07 -2.81 12.91
C ARG A 52 -11.20 -2.16 14.28
N LYS A 53 -10.29 -2.53 15.18
CA LYS A 53 -10.10 -1.85 16.47
C LYS A 53 -8.68 -1.33 16.55
N LEU A 54 -8.58 -0.04 16.82
CA LEU A 54 -7.31 0.64 17.04
C LEU A 54 -7.13 0.89 18.53
N LYS A 55 -5.89 0.76 19.00
CA LYS A 55 -5.47 1.11 20.35
C LYS A 55 -4.45 2.23 20.25
N GLU A 56 -4.78 3.39 20.80
CA GLU A 56 -3.96 4.59 20.72
C GLU A 56 -3.55 5.06 22.11
N PHE A 57 -2.33 5.58 22.20
CA PHE A 57 -1.76 6.18 23.40
C PHE A 57 -1.36 7.61 23.09
N CYS A 58 -1.63 8.53 24.02
CA CYS A 58 -1.08 9.87 23.99
C CYS A 58 0.20 9.90 24.84
N LEU A 59 1.31 10.25 24.22
CA LEU A 59 2.63 10.40 24.83
C LEU A 59 2.92 11.89 25.00
N LYS A 60 3.18 12.31 26.23
CA LYS A 60 3.50 13.69 26.59
C LYS A 60 4.90 13.75 27.22
N PRO A 61 5.95 14.09 26.46
CA PRO A 61 7.27 14.31 27.03
C PRO A 61 7.29 15.51 27.98
N ILE A 62 7.96 15.35 29.11
CA ILE A 62 8.22 16.38 30.12
C ILE A 62 9.73 16.64 30.14
N GLY A 63 10.12 17.92 30.17
CA GLY A 63 11.53 18.31 30.11
C GLY A 63 12.17 17.95 28.76
N LEU A 64 11.49 18.27 27.65
CA LEU A 64 11.96 17.98 26.29
C LEU A 64 13.34 18.64 26.04
N THR A 65 14.37 17.84 25.79
CA THR A 65 15.73 18.30 25.53
C THR A 65 16.11 18.21 24.05
N ASN A 66 15.45 17.33 23.29
CA ASN A 66 15.69 17.16 21.86
C ASN A 66 14.38 16.79 21.14
N TRP A 67 14.19 17.35 19.95
CA TRP A 67 13.06 17.06 19.06
C TRP A 67 13.45 17.32 17.61
N THR A 68 13.47 16.28 16.77
CA THR A 68 14.01 16.37 15.40
C THR A 68 12.96 16.25 14.29
N TYR A 69 11.69 16.05 14.63
CA TYR A 69 10.60 15.92 13.67
C TYR A 69 10.45 17.16 12.77
N LYS A 70 10.21 16.89 11.49
CA LYS A 70 9.94 17.90 10.46
C LYS A 70 8.68 17.50 9.72
N LYS A 71 7.70 18.41 9.67
CA LYS A 71 6.40 18.17 9.03
C LYS A 71 6.53 17.87 7.54
N GLU A 72 7.59 18.37 6.90
CA GLU A 72 7.87 18.13 5.48
C GLU A 72 8.34 16.70 5.20
N GLN A 73 8.80 15.98 6.22
CA GLN A 73 9.36 14.62 6.09
C GLN A 73 8.34 13.53 6.43
N PHE A 74 7.37 13.83 7.28
CA PHE A 74 6.34 12.90 7.70
C PHE A 74 5.07 13.67 8.07
N THR A 75 3.92 13.15 7.67
CA THR A 75 2.61 13.70 8.06
C THR A 75 1.87 12.66 8.89
N PRO A 76 1.60 12.92 10.18
CA PRO A 76 0.83 12.03 11.04
C PRO A 76 -0.56 11.76 10.48
N THR A 77 -0.92 10.48 10.42
CA THR A 77 -2.25 9.97 10.10
C THR A 77 -2.29 8.48 10.46
N GLU A 78 -3.48 7.96 10.77
CA GLU A 78 -3.71 6.52 10.99
C GLU A 78 -3.38 5.65 9.76
N GLU A 79 -3.22 6.28 8.61
CA GLU A 79 -2.90 5.63 7.33
C GLU A 79 -1.38 5.53 7.08
N SER A 80 -0.57 6.25 7.87
CA SER A 80 0.88 6.25 7.73
C SER A 80 1.49 5.20 8.64
N TYR A 81 1.76 4.04 8.03
CA TYR A 81 2.46 2.95 8.70
C TYR A 81 3.85 3.38 9.15
N ILE A 82 4.22 2.96 10.35
CA ILE A 82 5.58 3.07 10.88
C ILE A 82 6.14 1.66 11.03
N ASN A 83 7.45 1.51 10.84
CA ASN A 83 8.11 0.23 11.09
C ASN A 83 8.14 -0.11 12.58
N GLY A 84 8.16 0.92 13.43
CA GLY A 84 8.13 0.79 14.87
C GLY A 84 8.59 2.05 15.59
N ILE A 85 8.64 1.94 16.90
CA ILE A 85 9.15 2.96 17.83
C ILE A 85 10.22 2.32 18.70
N ASP A 86 11.45 2.81 18.58
CA ASP A 86 12.61 2.36 19.32
C ASP A 86 13.01 3.32 20.45
N LEU A 87 13.90 2.86 21.31
CA LEU A 87 14.58 3.71 22.29
C LEU A 87 15.74 4.47 21.63
N ILE A 88 15.95 5.72 22.02
CA ILE A 88 17.22 6.43 21.72
C ILE A 88 18.40 5.76 22.44
N GLU A 89 19.65 6.05 22.08
CA GLU A 89 20.83 5.38 22.66
C GLU A 89 21.02 5.64 24.17
N LYS A 90 20.73 6.86 24.65
CA LYS A 90 20.99 7.28 26.03
C LYS A 90 19.85 8.12 26.59
N GLY A 91 19.54 7.90 27.86
CA GLY A 91 18.46 8.62 28.56
C GLY A 91 17.08 8.07 28.24
N ILE A 92 16.06 8.92 28.42
CA ILE A 92 14.65 8.62 28.18
C ILE A 92 14.22 9.34 26.91
N GLY A 93 13.76 8.56 25.93
CA GLY A 93 13.38 9.10 24.64
C GLY A 93 13.09 8.01 23.63
N LEU A 94 12.51 8.44 22.51
CA LEU A 94 11.98 7.56 21.48
C LEU A 94 12.53 7.95 20.11
N LYS A 95 12.72 6.95 19.27
CA LYS A 95 13.05 7.06 17.86
C LYS A 95 11.91 6.45 17.06
N PHE A 96 11.35 7.22 16.13
CA PHE A 96 10.19 6.85 15.34
C PHE A 96 10.65 6.53 13.93
N ASP A 97 10.38 5.31 13.46
CA ASP A 97 10.73 4.89 12.10
C ASP A 97 9.55 5.01 11.16
N THR A 98 9.43 6.18 10.53
CA THR A 98 8.33 6.54 9.63
C THR A 98 8.78 6.66 8.17
N GLY A 99 9.87 5.98 7.81
CA GLY A 99 10.61 6.19 6.54
C GLY A 99 11.53 7.43 6.56
N SER A 100 11.21 8.43 7.38
CA SER A 100 12.11 9.50 7.80
C SER A 100 12.29 9.43 9.31
N LEU A 101 13.45 9.01 9.78
CA LEU A 101 13.74 8.86 11.20
C LEU A 101 13.64 10.21 11.93
N PHE A 102 12.86 10.26 13.00
CA PHE A 102 12.89 11.37 13.95
C PHE A 102 12.94 10.88 15.39
N GLU A 103 13.42 11.74 16.28
CA GLU A 103 13.80 11.40 17.64
C GLU A 103 13.34 12.45 18.62
N MET A 104 13.09 11.98 19.84
CA MET A 104 12.71 12.78 20.99
C MET A 104 13.53 12.36 22.20
N SER A 105 14.02 13.31 22.97
CA SER A 105 14.67 13.07 24.26
C SER A 105 14.08 13.98 25.33
N CYS A 106 13.87 13.46 26.54
CA CYS A 106 13.16 14.13 27.61
C CYS A 106 13.56 13.60 28.99
N GLU A 107 13.09 14.25 30.05
CA GLU A 107 13.30 13.81 31.44
C GLU A 107 12.32 12.70 31.85
N SER A 108 11.09 12.75 31.34
CA SER A 108 10.07 11.72 31.56
C SER A 108 8.98 11.79 30.48
N ILE A 109 8.17 10.74 30.35
CA ILE A 109 7.03 10.69 29.43
C ILE A 109 5.78 10.32 30.22
N GLU A 110 4.78 11.19 30.20
CA GLU A 110 3.43 10.84 30.65
C GLU A 110 2.69 10.15 29.52
N ILE A 111 2.20 8.94 29.77
CA ILE A 111 1.44 8.13 28.81
C ILE A 111 0.00 8.01 29.31
N SER A 112 -0.97 8.36 28.47
CA SER A 112 -2.38 8.23 28.81
C SER A 112 -2.81 6.77 28.97
N GLU A 113 -3.96 6.53 29.58
CA GLU A 113 -4.69 5.27 29.36
C GLU A 113 -4.98 5.12 27.86
N PRO A 114 -4.94 3.89 27.30
CA PRO A 114 -5.17 3.69 25.89
C PRO A 114 -6.62 4.00 25.53
N LYS A 115 -6.80 4.75 24.44
CA LYS A 115 -8.09 4.90 23.80
C LYS A 115 -8.28 3.75 22.81
N ILE A 116 -9.41 3.04 22.93
CA ILE A 116 -9.78 2.01 21.96
C ILE A 116 -10.88 2.55 21.06
N THR A 117 -10.60 2.65 19.78
CA THR A 117 -11.55 3.15 18.78
C THR A 117 -12.00 2.00 17.87
N GLN A 118 -13.32 1.89 17.66
CA GLN A 118 -13.88 1.02 16.63
C GLN A 118 -14.08 1.83 15.36
N THR A 119 -13.50 1.37 14.26
CA THR A 119 -13.60 2.05 12.96
C THR A 119 -13.55 0.99 11.85
N TYR A 120 -13.41 1.42 10.60
CA TYR A 120 -13.23 0.58 9.43
C TYR A 120 -11.83 0.74 8.87
N THR A 121 -11.35 -0.30 8.19
CA THR A 121 -10.12 -0.21 7.41
C THR A 121 -10.39 0.67 6.19
N LYS A 122 -9.66 1.78 6.08
CA LYS A 122 -9.82 2.72 4.97
C LYS A 122 -9.33 2.12 3.66
N PRO A 123 -9.95 2.49 2.52
CA PRO A 123 -9.51 2.03 1.22
C PRO A 123 -8.20 2.70 0.81
N TRP A 124 -7.32 1.92 0.20
CA TRP A 124 -6.11 2.36 -0.47
C TRP A 124 -5.94 1.58 -1.76
N ILE A 125 -5.59 2.29 -2.83
CA ILE A 125 -5.42 1.76 -4.18
C ILE A 125 -3.95 1.78 -4.54
N SER A 126 -3.49 0.68 -5.14
CA SER A 126 -2.13 0.59 -5.62
C SER A 126 -2.03 1.17 -7.03
N ASN A 127 -1.12 2.15 -7.20
CA ASN A 127 -0.72 2.66 -8.50
C ASN A 127 0.41 1.82 -9.14
N TYR A 128 0.87 0.79 -8.43
CA TYR A 128 2.00 -0.03 -8.83
C TYR A 128 1.59 -1.45 -9.23
N GLU A 129 0.60 -2.04 -8.58
CA GLU A 129 0.25 -3.43 -8.82
C GLU A 129 -1.25 -3.68 -8.76
N ILE A 130 -1.69 -4.68 -9.51
CA ILE A 130 -3.03 -5.23 -9.47
C ILE A 130 -2.95 -6.75 -9.56
N HIS A 131 -3.85 -7.40 -8.83
CA HIS A 131 -4.09 -8.83 -8.95
C HIS A 131 -5.51 -9.03 -9.44
N LEU A 132 -5.72 -9.99 -10.34
CA LEU A 132 -7.06 -10.34 -10.76
C LEU A 132 -7.27 -11.85 -10.72
N SER A 133 -8.49 -12.25 -10.39
CA SER A 133 -8.98 -13.60 -10.57
C SER A 133 -10.24 -13.61 -11.44
N VAL A 134 -10.35 -14.61 -12.32
CA VAL A 134 -11.40 -14.67 -13.33
C VAL A 134 -11.85 -16.10 -13.54
N PHE A 135 -13.12 -16.36 -13.27
CA PHE A 135 -13.69 -17.70 -13.44
C PHE A 135 -14.15 -17.97 -14.87
N GLY A 136 -13.83 -19.14 -15.42
CA GLY A 136 -14.27 -19.59 -16.74
C GLY A 136 -13.57 -18.89 -17.91
N LYS A 137 -12.37 -18.33 -17.68
CA LYS A 137 -11.59 -17.61 -18.70
C LYS A 137 -10.27 -18.34 -18.95
N GLU A 138 -10.00 -18.65 -20.22
CA GLU A 138 -8.71 -19.17 -20.65
C GLU A 138 -7.59 -18.13 -20.50
N ILE A 139 -6.36 -18.61 -20.28
CA ILE A 139 -5.16 -17.76 -20.27
C ILE A 139 -5.06 -17.00 -21.60
N PRO A 140 -5.06 -15.65 -21.58
CA PRO A 140 -4.96 -14.85 -22.79
C PRO A 140 -3.68 -15.14 -23.55
N ARG A 141 -3.78 -15.44 -24.83
CA ARG A 141 -2.60 -15.57 -25.69
C ARG A 141 -1.89 -14.22 -25.82
N PRO A 142 -0.57 -14.14 -26.02
CA PRO A 142 0.15 -12.88 -26.23
C PRO A 142 -0.47 -11.95 -27.31
N ASN A 143 -1.05 -12.52 -28.37
CA ASN A 143 -1.72 -11.76 -29.43
C ASN A 143 -3.04 -11.10 -28.99
N TYR A 144 -3.68 -11.60 -27.94
CA TYR A 144 -4.86 -10.98 -27.34
C TYR A 144 -4.49 -9.59 -26.80
N TRP A 145 -3.38 -9.49 -26.06
CA TRP A 145 -2.92 -8.22 -25.51
C TRP A 145 -2.59 -7.23 -26.62
N ILE A 146 -1.84 -7.64 -27.65
CA ILE A 146 -1.51 -6.76 -28.78
C ILE A 146 -2.77 -6.14 -29.38
N LYS A 147 -3.78 -6.96 -29.68
CA LYS A 147 -5.06 -6.49 -30.23
C LYS A 147 -5.79 -5.55 -29.27
N LYS A 148 -5.80 -5.88 -27.97
CA LYS A 148 -6.48 -5.06 -26.97
C LYS A 148 -5.82 -3.71 -26.72
N PHE A 149 -4.49 -3.64 -26.70
CA PHE A 149 -3.80 -2.36 -26.61
C PHE A 149 -3.93 -1.53 -27.89
N GLU A 150 -4.02 -2.18 -29.06
CA GLU A 150 -4.24 -1.48 -30.34
C GLU A 150 -5.60 -0.78 -30.40
N GLU A 151 -6.65 -1.30 -29.74
CA GLU A 151 -7.94 -0.61 -29.57
C GLU A 151 -7.79 0.76 -28.87
N TYR A 152 -6.69 0.97 -28.13
CA TYR A 152 -6.34 2.22 -27.45
C TYR A 152 -5.21 2.99 -28.16
N ASN A 153 -4.91 2.65 -29.42
CA ASN A 153 -3.81 3.21 -30.22
C ASN A 153 -2.40 2.94 -29.64
N LEU A 154 -2.25 1.93 -28.77
CA LEU A 154 -0.97 1.55 -28.20
C LEU A 154 -0.41 0.33 -28.92
N ARG A 155 0.71 0.55 -29.62
CA ARG A 155 1.47 -0.55 -30.24
C ARG A 155 2.46 -1.10 -29.23
N ILE A 156 2.20 -2.32 -28.78
CA ILE A 156 3.01 -2.99 -27.77
C ILE A 156 3.83 -4.14 -28.33
N GLY A 157 4.85 -4.53 -27.58
CA GLY A 157 5.63 -5.75 -27.78
C GLY A 157 5.99 -6.40 -26.44
N PHE A 158 6.58 -7.59 -26.52
CA PHE A 158 7.02 -8.35 -25.36
C PHE A 158 8.55 -8.32 -25.26
N ARG A 159 9.05 -8.37 -24.01
CA ARG A 159 10.47 -8.54 -23.69
C ARG A 159 10.59 -9.20 -22.32
N TYR A 160 11.78 -9.70 -21.97
CA TYR A 160 12.16 -9.87 -20.57
C TYR A 160 13.05 -8.70 -20.14
N PHE A 161 13.42 -8.66 -18.85
CA PHE A 161 14.14 -7.52 -18.28
C PHE A 161 15.37 -7.13 -19.11
N SER A 162 15.41 -5.86 -19.54
CA SER A 162 16.50 -5.29 -20.35
C SER A 162 16.80 -6.03 -21.68
N SER A 163 15.95 -6.96 -22.13
CA SER A 163 16.16 -7.68 -23.40
C SER A 163 15.70 -6.90 -24.63
N GLU A 164 16.07 -7.34 -25.82
CA GLU A 164 15.47 -6.86 -27.05
C GLU A 164 13.98 -7.26 -27.14
N PHE A 165 13.29 -6.69 -28.14
CA PHE A 165 11.94 -7.11 -28.53
C PHE A 165 11.91 -8.61 -28.87
N ILE A 166 10.94 -9.31 -28.29
CA ILE A 166 10.70 -10.72 -28.54
C ILE A 166 9.58 -10.85 -29.57
N GLN A 167 9.90 -11.52 -30.67
CA GLN A 167 8.91 -11.91 -31.68
C GLN A 167 7.80 -12.72 -31.02
N LEU A 168 6.56 -12.42 -31.42
CA LEU A 168 5.35 -12.96 -30.80
C LEU A 168 5.34 -14.49 -30.72
N GLU A 169 5.86 -15.16 -31.75
CA GLU A 169 5.92 -16.62 -31.86
C GLU A 169 6.91 -17.26 -30.86
N LYS A 170 7.79 -16.45 -30.27
CA LYS A 170 8.79 -16.87 -29.29
C LYS A 170 8.38 -16.54 -27.85
N VAL A 171 7.26 -15.84 -27.64
CA VAL A 171 6.71 -15.60 -26.31
C VAL A 171 6.14 -16.92 -25.80
N PRO A 172 6.54 -17.40 -24.61
CA PRO A 172 6.07 -18.68 -24.10
C PRO A 172 4.56 -18.65 -23.84
N TYR A 173 3.94 -19.83 -23.95
CA TYR A 173 2.51 -20.02 -23.71
C TYR A 173 2.29 -21.46 -23.22
N PRO A 174 1.42 -21.70 -22.23
CA PRO A 174 0.47 -20.75 -21.63
C PRO A 174 1.10 -19.72 -20.70
N ASP A 175 2.27 -20.00 -20.13
CA ASP A 175 2.90 -19.15 -19.14
C ASP A 175 3.89 -18.17 -19.78
N TYR A 176 3.58 -16.88 -19.70
CA TYR A 176 4.48 -15.77 -20.04
C TYR A 176 4.70 -14.85 -18.84
N SER A 177 4.57 -15.37 -17.62
CA SER A 177 5.05 -14.68 -16.44
C SER A 177 6.56 -14.43 -16.51
N GLY A 178 7.03 -13.36 -15.89
CA GLY A 178 8.40 -12.88 -16.05
C GLY A 178 8.64 -11.99 -17.27
N TYR A 179 7.64 -11.81 -18.14
CA TYR A 179 7.73 -10.93 -19.31
C TYR A 179 7.10 -9.56 -19.04
N PHE A 180 7.62 -8.56 -19.76
CA PHE A 180 7.07 -7.21 -19.82
C PHE A 180 6.31 -7.02 -21.12
N ILE A 181 5.16 -6.36 -21.04
CA ILE A 181 4.53 -5.65 -22.15
C ILE A 181 5.09 -4.21 -22.16
N GLN A 182 5.49 -3.73 -23.33
CA GLN A 182 6.05 -2.40 -23.48
C GLN A 182 5.64 -1.75 -24.80
N ILE A 183 5.52 -0.41 -24.83
CA ILE A 183 5.30 0.35 -26.06
C ILE A 183 6.50 0.14 -27.00
N LEU A 184 6.25 -0.28 -28.25
CA LEU A 184 7.31 -0.66 -29.20
C LEU A 184 8.36 0.43 -29.41
N ASN A 185 7.93 1.69 -29.51
CA ASN A 185 8.84 2.82 -29.73
C ASN A 185 9.78 3.07 -28.54
N LYS A 186 9.45 2.56 -27.35
CA LYS A 186 10.24 2.73 -26.13
C LYS A 186 11.16 1.55 -25.81
N ILE A 187 11.03 0.42 -26.51
CA ILE A 187 11.79 -0.82 -26.18
C ILE A 187 13.31 -0.58 -26.19
N ASN A 188 13.78 0.30 -27.07
CA ASN A 188 15.20 0.66 -27.17
C ASN A 188 15.64 1.76 -26.19
N GLU A 189 14.69 2.40 -25.49
CA GLU A 189 14.93 3.56 -24.64
C GLU A 189 14.85 3.21 -23.15
N THR A 190 13.94 2.32 -22.77
CA THR A 190 13.75 1.90 -21.37
C THR A 190 14.00 0.40 -21.22
N GLN A 191 14.11 -0.08 -19.98
CA GLN A 191 14.41 -1.49 -19.67
C GLN A 191 13.19 -2.29 -19.19
N LYS A 192 12.10 -1.59 -18.89
CA LYS A 192 10.94 -2.09 -18.17
C LYS A 192 9.65 -1.58 -18.81
N GLY A 193 8.55 -2.17 -18.39
CA GLY A 193 7.20 -1.85 -18.82
C GLY A 193 6.19 -2.42 -17.84
N LEU A 194 5.07 -2.89 -18.37
CA LEU A 194 4.05 -3.60 -17.62
C LEU A 194 4.48 -5.07 -17.40
N PHE A 195 4.82 -5.44 -16.17
CA PHE A 195 5.35 -6.74 -15.82
C PHE A 195 4.24 -7.73 -15.45
N PHE A 196 4.23 -8.90 -16.10
CA PHE A 196 3.36 -10.02 -15.70
C PHE A 196 4.10 -10.86 -14.67
N LYS A 197 3.79 -10.66 -13.39
CA LYS A 197 4.47 -11.29 -12.26
C LYS A 197 4.17 -12.78 -12.19
N PHE A 198 2.91 -13.15 -12.37
CA PHE A 198 2.45 -14.54 -12.41
C PHE A 198 1.19 -14.64 -13.28
N ILE A 199 0.98 -15.84 -13.84
CA ILE A 199 -0.20 -16.21 -14.61
C ILE A 199 -0.46 -17.68 -14.27
N ASP A 200 -1.61 -17.96 -13.69
CA ASP A 200 -1.96 -19.30 -13.26
C ASP A 200 -3.42 -19.63 -13.59
N LEU A 201 -3.71 -20.90 -13.85
CA LEU A 201 -5.04 -21.39 -14.15
C LEU A 201 -5.26 -22.70 -13.39
N GLU A 202 -5.94 -22.60 -12.25
CA GLU A 202 -6.29 -23.75 -11.42
C GLU A 202 -7.81 -23.82 -11.24
N ASN A 203 -8.40 -25.00 -11.37
CA ASN A 203 -9.83 -25.23 -11.15
C ASN A 203 -10.77 -24.25 -11.91
N ASP A 204 -10.40 -23.88 -13.15
CA ASP A 204 -11.13 -22.93 -14.00
C ASP A 204 -11.10 -21.46 -13.51
N GLU A 205 -10.25 -21.14 -12.54
CA GLU A 205 -9.96 -19.79 -12.08
C GLU A 205 -8.59 -19.34 -12.60
N LEU A 206 -8.61 -18.35 -13.50
CA LEU A 206 -7.43 -17.67 -14.00
C LEU A 206 -7.01 -16.59 -13.00
N THR A 207 -5.77 -16.65 -12.51
CA THR A 207 -5.18 -15.58 -11.70
C THR A 207 -4.01 -14.93 -12.41
N ILE A 208 -3.94 -13.59 -12.37
CA ILE A 208 -2.87 -12.81 -12.99
C ILE A 208 -2.42 -11.72 -12.01
N GLY A 209 -1.11 -11.59 -11.81
CA GLY A 209 -0.49 -10.46 -11.13
C GLY A 209 0.23 -9.56 -12.12
N ILE A 210 -0.06 -8.26 -12.09
CA ILE A 210 0.51 -7.27 -12.99
C ILE A 210 1.12 -6.11 -12.20
N GLU A 211 2.37 -5.75 -12.49
CA GLU A 211 3.05 -4.61 -11.90
C GLU A 211 3.38 -3.56 -12.97
N ASN A 212 3.15 -2.29 -12.66
CA ASN A 212 3.62 -1.15 -13.43
C ASN A 212 5.08 -0.84 -13.06
N GLN A 213 6.02 -1.31 -13.89
CA GLN A 213 7.41 -0.91 -13.76
C GLN A 213 7.86 0.04 -14.88
N ASP A 214 6.92 0.63 -15.61
CA ASP A 214 7.16 1.72 -16.55
C ASP A 214 7.14 3.06 -15.80
N GLU A 215 7.92 4.04 -16.28
CA GLU A 215 7.84 5.41 -15.80
C GLU A 215 6.53 6.09 -16.24
N ASN A 216 5.95 5.62 -17.36
CA ASN A 216 4.68 6.12 -17.87
C ASN A 216 3.52 5.17 -17.52
N GLU A 217 2.55 5.69 -16.77
CA GLU A 217 1.35 4.97 -16.32
C GLU A 217 0.35 4.59 -17.44
N GLU A 218 0.53 5.05 -18.67
CA GLU A 218 -0.40 4.84 -19.78
C GLU A 218 -0.68 3.36 -20.03
N LEU A 219 0.37 2.51 -20.07
CA LEU A 219 0.19 1.06 -20.21
C LEU A 219 -0.61 0.46 -19.05
N PHE A 220 -0.38 0.95 -17.84
CA PHE A 220 -1.07 0.45 -16.65
C PHE A 220 -2.55 0.84 -16.65
N LYS A 221 -2.87 2.10 -16.96
CA LYS A 221 -4.24 2.58 -17.11
C LYS A 221 -4.99 1.83 -18.21
N THR A 222 -4.32 1.55 -19.32
CA THR A 222 -4.92 0.78 -20.41
C THR A 222 -5.16 -0.67 -20.01
N VAL A 223 -4.22 -1.34 -19.34
CA VAL A 223 -4.47 -2.73 -18.89
C VAL A 223 -5.61 -2.79 -17.89
N GLN A 224 -5.66 -1.85 -16.94
CA GLN A 224 -6.75 -1.71 -15.97
C GLN A 224 -8.11 -1.57 -16.68
N SER A 225 -8.17 -0.77 -17.75
CA SER A 225 -9.37 -0.60 -18.58
C SER A 225 -9.76 -1.87 -19.35
N ILE A 226 -8.78 -2.62 -19.86
CA ILE A 226 -9.02 -3.87 -20.58
C ILE A 226 -9.61 -4.93 -19.65
N ILE A 227 -9.03 -5.09 -18.45
CA ILE A 227 -9.44 -6.14 -17.50
C ILE A 227 -10.75 -5.78 -16.79
N SER A 228 -11.06 -4.50 -16.58
CA SER A 228 -12.34 -4.10 -15.98
C SER A 228 -13.54 -4.46 -16.85
N GLY A 229 -13.32 -4.59 -18.17
CA GLY A 229 -14.32 -5.09 -19.12
C GLY A 229 -14.53 -6.62 -19.10
N TRP A 230 -13.81 -7.37 -18.26
CA TRP A 230 -13.99 -8.82 -18.17
C TRP A 230 -15.16 -9.19 -17.26
N LYS A 231 -15.84 -10.29 -17.61
CA LYS A 231 -16.95 -10.84 -16.80
C LYS A 231 -16.39 -11.75 -15.71
N ASN A 232 -17.14 -11.92 -14.62
CA ASN A 232 -16.79 -12.80 -13.50
C ASN A 232 -15.37 -12.57 -12.98
N THR A 233 -14.97 -11.29 -12.92
CA THR A 233 -13.61 -10.87 -12.57
C THR A 233 -13.64 -10.21 -11.21
N THR A 234 -12.76 -10.65 -10.33
CA THR A 234 -12.38 -9.93 -9.11
C THR A 234 -11.03 -9.28 -9.35
N ILE A 235 -10.94 -7.98 -9.10
CA ILE A 235 -9.73 -7.18 -9.24
C ILE A 235 -9.37 -6.67 -7.85
N ASN A 236 -8.20 -7.04 -7.38
CA ASN A 236 -7.60 -6.52 -6.16
C ASN A 236 -6.58 -5.43 -6.55
N SER A 237 -6.76 -4.24 -5.98
CA SER A 237 -5.78 -3.16 -6.07
C SER A 237 -5.59 -2.55 -4.68
N GLY A 238 -4.34 -2.60 -4.20
CA GLY A 238 -4.04 -2.26 -2.82
C GLY A 238 -4.81 -3.16 -1.86
N ASN A 239 -5.65 -2.59 -1.01
CA ASN A 239 -6.48 -3.36 -0.08
C ASN A 239 -7.97 -3.42 -0.46
N VAL A 240 -8.32 -3.01 -1.68
CA VAL A 240 -9.69 -2.99 -2.17
C VAL A 240 -9.92 -4.12 -3.17
N ASN A 241 -11.03 -4.83 -2.99
CA ASN A 241 -11.53 -5.81 -3.96
C ASN A 241 -12.70 -5.20 -4.74
N PHE A 242 -12.61 -5.31 -6.06
CA PHE A 242 -13.61 -4.84 -7.01
C PHE A 242 -14.11 -6.01 -7.85
N THR A 243 -15.36 -5.96 -8.28
CA THR A 243 -15.77 -6.59 -9.53
C THR A 243 -15.24 -5.80 -10.73
N GLY A 244 -15.25 -6.39 -11.93
CA GLY A 244 -14.89 -5.66 -13.16
C GLY A 244 -15.70 -4.36 -13.36
N GLU A 245 -17.01 -4.39 -13.09
CA GLU A 245 -17.90 -3.23 -13.22
C GLU A 245 -17.59 -2.13 -12.19
N GLU A 246 -17.39 -2.51 -10.92
CA GLU A 246 -17.01 -1.56 -9.87
C GLU A 246 -15.63 -0.94 -10.14
N PHE A 247 -14.67 -1.72 -10.65
CA PHE A 247 -13.36 -1.19 -10.98
C PHE A 247 -13.43 -0.21 -12.15
N LYS A 248 -14.28 -0.49 -13.14
CA LYS A 248 -14.53 0.45 -14.24
C LYS A 248 -15.12 1.77 -13.73
N GLU A 249 -16.15 1.70 -12.88
CA GLU A 249 -16.76 2.88 -12.25
C GLU A 249 -15.73 3.67 -11.42
N PHE A 250 -14.85 2.97 -10.70
CA PHE A 250 -13.73 3.60 -9.98
C PHE A 250 -12.76 4.33 -10.92
N LEU A 251 -12.35 3.70 -12.03
CA LEU A 251 -11.42 4.32 -12.98
C LEU A 251 -12.03 5.54 -13.68
N GLU A 252 -13.34 5.54 -13.93
CA GLU A 252 -14.03 6.64 -14.62
C GLU A 252 -14.40 7.80 -13.68
N ASN A 253 -14.86 7.49 -12.46
CA ASN A 253 -15.49 8.47 -11.57
C ASN A 253 -14.82 8.59 -10.18
N GLY A 254 -13.88 7.71 -9.85
CA GLY A 254 -13.22 7.67 -8.53
C GLY A 254 -14.08 7.09 -7.41
N ASN A 255 -15.17 6.39 -7.74
CA ASN A 255 -16.11 5.81 -6.79
C ASN A 255 -15.68 4.38 -6.42
N TYR A 256 -15.52 4.11 -5.12
CA TYR A 256 -15.30 2.78 -4.57
C TYR A 256 -16.57 1.92 -4.66
N PRO A 257 -16.47 0.60 -4.39
CA PRO A 257 -17.65 -0.25 -4.17
C PRO A 257 -18.58 0.37 -3.13
N GLU A 258 -19.89 0.23 -3.33
CA GLU A 258 -20.92 0.92 -2.52
C GLU A 258 -20.75 0.67 -1.01
N GLN A 259 -20.33 -0.53 -0.63
CA GLN A 259 -20.06 -0.89 0.76
C GLN A 259 -18.91 -0.09 1.41
N ILE A 260 -17.92 0.31 0.62
CA ILE A 260 -16.76 1.09 1.05
C ILE A 260 -17.09 2.58 1.00
N GLU A 261 -17.80 3.05 -0.04
CA GLU A 261 -18.21 4.45 -0.18
C GLU A 261 -18.96 4.98 1.04
N LYS A 262 -19.83 4.15 1.62
CA LYS A 262 -20.63 4.50 2.81
C LYS A 262 -19.80 4.72 4.08
N ILE A 263 -18.57 4.20 4.13
CA ILE A 263 -17.76 4.13 5.36
C ILE A 263 -16.36 4.70 5.20
N LYS A 264 -15.92 5.10 3.99
CA LYS A 264 -14.56 5.61 3.76
C LYS A 264 -14.21 6.88 4.55
N ASN A 265 -15.22 7.63 5.00
CA ASN A 265 -15.09 8.86 5.78
C ASN A 265 -15.48 8.70 7.26
N VAL A 266 -15.78 7.48 7.71
CA VAL A 266 -16.11 7.14 9.11
C VAL A 266 -14.85 6.76 9.85
#